data_AF-K9E0H5-F1
#
_entry.id   AF-K9E0H5-F1
#
_cell.length_a   1.000
_cell.length_b   1.000
_cell.length_c   1.000
_cell.angle_alpha   90.00
_cell.angle_beta   90.00
_cell.angle_gamma   90.00
#
_symmetry.space_group_name_H-M   'P 1'
#
loop_
_entity.id
_entity.type
_entity.pdbx_description
1 polymer ?
#
loop_
_entity_poly.entity_id
_entity_poly.type
_entity_poly.pdbx_seq_one_letter_code
_entity_poly.pdbx_strand_id
1 'polypeptide(L)'
;MKKIIFIAIAIILGLSACHDDDYITGVPSFGPPEVNTMAEKVNGRVALGYVTYYGTALPDPTYMTHINYAFAELYVKSNVYQKFDLQGNRERFDQVKKLKARNSDLKILLSFTNSVSNSGNSQDGGFSALAKSPEMRKQFAQDCKKFVQQEGIDGIDIDWEFPGMTFGSNAYDELVDVENFTLLMKDLRETLGSSILLTYAGYCKNKQPQGAGWKYIDVKAVDPYVDFVNIMTYDLVGAPGHQSPLNKPSASWDCKRSVDEYLNAGVPASKLVLGIPFYGRAHFNSGGAIDYKDIVNLSEGSGYVIDNWDAEGSVPYVTKDGVYYCGYDNPRSIAAKGEWLLGLGMKGMMFWDYDGDDSKGTLRNALWNAVMKNDSDPGLNEFLNNSEGYKTLVASCEKMISSGQYMAGTLIEETTSYPNYEGYPVKLYEYTTGKDAQTGVAKKGMVYMLNPTAEKLATWIATAVWKTKNSADTDAMATVLKHIQGQSGAQFPVCGIVYEDMSGTGYYPYLFKDGVTVYAADKSKWATEDPAHPGNYSCTDDQLNYSVKVTNSDLSSYTGKYARICGTLREEYTANGGTVAVGTSDSQETRNLKWLDVVRDLYKEAWNSGENKLITAWAKANL
;
A
#
# COMPACT_ATOMS: atom_id res chain seq x y z
N MET A 1 -75.62 6.21 -8.54
CA MET A 1 -74.29 6.70 -8.97
C MET A 1 -73.30 5.55 -8.93
N LYS A 2 -72.28 5.61 -9.79
CA LYS A 2 -71.53 4.50 -10.40
C LYS A 2 -70.72 3.62 -9.43
N LYS A 3 -70.63 2.32 -9.76
CA LYS A 3 -69.65 1.31 -9.29
C LYS A 3 -68.23 1.67 -9.73
N ILE A 4 -67.21 1.20 -9.00
CA ILE A 4 -65.84 0.73 -9.39
C ILE A 4 -65.18 0.35 -8.03
N ILE A 5 -65.06 -0.92 -7.61
CA ILE A 5 -64.12 -1.99 -7.98
C ILE A 5 -62.65 -1.53 -8.11
N PHE A 6 -61.84 -1.82 -7.09
CA PHE A 6 -60.40 -2.09 -7.21
C PHE A 6 -60.11 -3.25 -6.24
N ILE A 7 -60.22 -4.49 -6.72
CA ILE A 7 -59.13 -5.36 -7.23
C ILE A 7 -57.95 -5.41 -6.27
N ALA A 8 -57.86 -6.56 -5.61
CA ALA A 8 -56.69 -7.07 -4.91
C ALA A 8 -55.50 -7.14 -5.86
N ILE A 9 -54.37 -6.60 -5.44
CA ILE A 9 -53.06 -7.08 -5.86
C ILE A 9 -52.32 -7.45 -4.59
N ALA A 10 -52.51 -8.71 -4.19
CA ALA A 10 -51.54 -9.39 -3.36
C ALA A 10 -50.28 -9.53 -4.22
N ILE A 11 -49.29 -8.66 -4.02
CA ILE A 11 -47.94 -8.88 -4.54
C ILE A 11 -47.36 -10.01 -3.69
N ILE A 12 -47.46 -11.22 -4.23
CA ILE A 12 -46.60 -12.35 -3.89
C ILE A 12 -45.17 -11.87 -4.18
N LEU A 13 -44.45 -11.44 -3.14
CA LEU A 13 -43.00 -11.32 -3.19
C LEU A 13 -42.46 -12.75 -3.28
N GLY A 14 -42.25 -13.20 -4.52
CA GLY A 14 -41.51 -14.40 -4.81
C GLY A 14 -40.09 -14.28 -4.26
N LEU A 15 -39.75 -15.19 -3.37
CA LEU A 15 -38.38 -15.57 -3.05
C LEU A 15 -37.66 -15.99 -4.34
N SER A 16 -36.80 -15.11 -4.85
CA SER A 16 -35.65 -15.37 -5.74
C SER A 16 -35.05 -13.99 -6.05
N ALA A 17 -33.76 -13.72 -5.92
CA ALA A 17 -32.61 -14.59 -5.87
C ALA A 17 -31.61 -14.03 -4.86
N CYS A 18 -30.82 -14.93 -4.26
CA CYS A 18 -29.49 -14.58 -3.79
C CYS A 18 -28.82 -13.72 -4.85
N HIS A 19 -28.55 -12.47 -4.54
CA HIS A 19 -27.43 -11.80 -5.16
C HIS A 19 -26.23 -12.33 -4.38
N ASP A 20 -25.51 -13.24 -5.03
CA ASP A 20 -24.28 -13.78 -4.50
C ASP A 20 -23.35 -12.62 -4.20
N ASP A 21 -22.88 -12.67 -2.96
CA ASP A 21 -21.90 -11.78 -2.37
C ASP A 21 -20.62 -11.73 -3.22
N ASP A 22 -20.27 -10.54 -3.72
CA ASP A 22 -18.89 -10.25 -4.13
C ASP A 22 -18.05 -10.06 -2.85
N TYR A 23 -17.78 -11.17 -2.17
CA TYR A 23 -16.82 -11.23 -1.08
C TYR A 23 -15.42 -10.98 -1.63
N ILE A 24 -14.74 -9.95 -1.11
CA ILE A 24 -13.29 -10.03 -0.96
C ILE A 24 -13.03 -11.13 0.10
N THR A 25 -12.71 -12.34 -0.36
CA THR A 25 -12.26 -13.41 0.52
C THR A 25 -10.82 -13.11 0.96
N GLY A 26 -10.56 -13.11 2.27
CA GLY A 26 -9.19 -13.01 2.80
C GLY A 26 -8.96 -12.15 4.04
N VAL A 27 -9.93 -11.34 4.49
CA VAL A 27 -9.85 -10.71 5.82
C VAL A 27 -10.67 -11.57 6.79
N PRO A 28 -10.03 -12.27 7.75
CA PRO A 28 -10.77 -13.00 8.78
C PRO A 28 -11.82 -12.11 9.45
N SER A 29 -13.00 -12.66 9.74
CA SER A 29 -13.91 -12.03 10.69
C SER A 29 -13.26 -12.07 12.07
N PHE A 30 -12.66 -10.95 12.48
CA PHE A 30 -12.07 -10.85 13.82
C PHE A 30 -13.16 -10.64 14.87
N GLY A 31 -13.21 -11.55 15.84
CA GLY A 31 -13.77 -11.25 17.15
C GLY A 31 -12.96 -10.14 17.83
N PRO A 32 -13.53 -9.46 18.85
CA PRO A 32 -12.78 -8.44 19.59
C PRO A 32 -11.51 -9.07 20.17
N PRO A 33 -10.34 -8.40 20.06
CA PRO A 33 -9.09 -8.92 20.64
C PRO A 33 -9.26 -9.09 22.16
N GLU A 34 -8.69 -10.16 22.72
CA GLU A 34 -8.54 -10.28 24.17
C GLU A 34 -7.59 -9.16 24.65
N VAL A 35 -8.17 -8.10 25.22
CA VAL A 35 -7.51 -6.80 25.50
C VAL A 35 -6.43 -6.89 26.61
N ASN A 36 -6.19 -8.05 27.22
CA ASN A 36 -5.49 -8.11 28.51
C ASN A 36 -4.01 -8.54 28.47
N THR A 37 -3.46 -8.96 27.32
CA THR A 37 -2.02 -9.32 27.24
C THR A 37 -1.31 -8.55 26.14
N MET A 38 -0.35 -7.72 26.54
CA MET A 38 0.58 -7.03 25.65
C MET A 38 1.50 -8.04 24.96
N ALA A 39 1.59 -7.97 23.64
CA ALA A 39 2.51 -8.77 22.84
C ALA A 39 3.97 -8.44 23.19
N GLU A 40 4.85 -9.42 23.02
CA GLU A 40 6.29 -9.19 23.17
C GLU A 40 6.81 -8.26 22.07
N LYS A 41 7.77 -7.39 22.41
CA LYS A 41 8.35 -6.44 21.46
C LYS A 41 9.09 -7.20 20.35
N VAL A 42 8.74 -6.89 19.11
CA VAL A 42 9.49 -7.34 17.92
C VAL A 42 10.47 -6.24 17.51
N ASN A 43 11.76 -6.57 17.44
CA ASN A 43 12.80 -5.61 17.08
C ASN A 43 12.63 -5.09 15.65
N GLY A 44 12.97 -3.82 15.42
CA GLY A 44 12.86 -3.17 14.12
C GLY A 44 11.48 -2.61 13.78
N ARG A 45 10.43 -3.03 14.50
CA ARG A 45 9.07 -2.50 14.32
C ARG A 45 8.83 -1.20 15.07
N VAL A 46 7.96 -0.37 14.52
CA VAL A 46 7.65 0.97 15.02
C VAL A 46 6.19 1.04 15.47
N ALA A 47 5.99 1.12 16.78
CA ALA A 47 4.78 1.66 17.39
C ALA A 47 5.10 3.07 17.90
N LEU A 48 4.62 4.10 17.19
CA LEU A 48 4.96 5.51 17.44
C LEU A 48 3.74 6.29 17.96
N GLY A 49 3.91 7.04 19.04
CA GLY A 49 2.88 7.95 19.54
C GLY A 49 3.26 9.42 19.37
N TYR A 50 2.35 10.22 18.82
CA TYR A 50 2.45 11.67 18.95
C TYR A 50 2.01 12.10 20.35
N VAL A 51 2.86 12.89 21.02
CA VAL A 51 2.62 13.42 22.37
C VAL A 51 2.68 14.94 22.29
N THR A 52 1.53 15.58 22.42
CA THR A 52 1.36 17.00 22.16
C THR A 52 1.76 17.85 23.36
N TYR A 53 2.24 19.07 23.14
CA TYR A 53 2.70 20.00 24.18
C TYR A 53 1.56 20.50 25.08
N TYR A 54 0.34 20.47 24.57
CA TYR A 54 -0.88 20.86 25.28
C TYR A 54 -1.58 19.68 25.97
N GLY A 55 -1.17 18.44 25.67
CA GLY A 55 -1.70 17.26 26.33
C GLY A 55 -1.44 17.29 27.84
N THR A 56 -2.24 16.54 28.58
CA THR A 56 -2.21 16.51 30.05
C THR A 56 -1.74 15.18 30.60
N ALA A 57 -1.95 14.09 29.84
CA ALA A 57 -1.47 12.77 30.24
C ALA A 57 0.04 12.65 30.08
N LEU A 58 0.70 11.97 31.02
CA LEU A 58 2.07 11.50 30.84
C LEU A 58 2.03 10.15 30.11
N PRO A 59 2.76 9.97 29.01
CA PRO A 59 2.72 8.73 28.25
C PRO A 59 3.22 7.52 29.05
N ASP A 60 2.59 6.36 28.85
CA ASP A 60 3.13 5.09 29.33
C ASP A 60 4.04 4.47 28.25
N PRO A 61 5.37 4.47 28.44
CA PRO A 61 6.33 4.09 27.40
C PRO A 61 6.38 2.57 27.13
N THR A 62 5.52 1.78 27.78
CA THR A 62 5.36 0.34 27.51
C THR A 62 4.60 0.09 26.21
N TYR A 63 3.73 1.01 25.79
CA TYR A 63 2.90 0.91 24.59
C TYR A 63 3.53 1.52 23.33
N MET A 64 4.77 2.00 23.42
CA MET A 64 5.43 2.72 22.35
C MET A 64 6.91 2.35 22.28
N THR A 65 7.38 2.26 21.04
CA THR A 65 8.81 2.21 20.72
C THR A 65 9.38 3.61 20.48
N HIS A 66 8.55 4.52 19.97
CA HIS A 66 8.93 5.87 19.58
C HIS A 66 7.88 6.87 20.09
N ILE A 67 8.35 8.06 20.46
CA ILE A 67 7.51 9.24 20.72
C ILE A 67 7.94 10.35 19.78
N ASN A 68 6.99 10.94 19.08
CA ASN A 68 7.14 12.25 18.46
C ASN A 68 6.58 13.30 19.41
N TYR A 69 7.45 14.12 20.00
CA TYR A 69 7.01 15.24 20.83
C TYR A 69 6.57 16.39 19.93
N ALA A 70 5.26 16.64 19.90
CA ALA A 70 4.60 17.64 19.09
C ALA A 70 4.37 18.92 19.90
N PHE A 71 4.95 20.08 19.61
CA PHE A 71 5.90 20.32 18.52
C PHE A 71 6.97 21.32 18.97
N ALA A 72 7.94 21.54 18.09
CA ALA A 72 8.70 22.77 17.99
C ALA A 72 8.24 23.60 16.79
N GLU A 73 8.44 24.91 16.88
CA GLU A 73 8.10 25.88 15.84
C GLU A 73 9.32 26.69 15.41
N LEU A 74 9.31 27.11 14.16
CA LEU A 74 10.40 27.88 13.56
C LEU A 74 10.21 29.38 13.81
N TYR A 75 11.29 30.05 14.18
CA TYR A 75 11.35 31.51 14.25
C TYR A 75 12.05 32.00 13.00
N VAL A 76 11.25 32.54 12.08
CA VAL A 76 11.74 33.17 10.86
C VAL A 76 11.31 34.63 10.94
N LYS A 77 12.22 35.54 10.56
CA LYS A 77 11.94 36.98 10.54
C LYS A 77 12.44 37.58 9.23
N SER A 78 11.57 38.26 8.51
CA SER A 78 11.85 38.83 7.19
C SER A 78 12.46 37.79 6.25
N ASN A 79 11.86 36.59 6.22
CA ASN A 79 12.33 35.41 5.47
C ASN A 79 13.72 34.87 5.86
N VAL A 80 14.26 35.24 7.04
CA VAL A 80 15.53 34.72 7.54
C VAL A 80 15.31 33.86 8.79
N TYR A 81 15.74 32.61 8.73
CA TYR A 81 15.73 31.69 9.87
C TYR A 81 16.61 32.23 11.01
N GLN A 82 16.05 32.29 12.22
CA GLN A 82 16.73 32.80 13.41
C GLN A 82 17.09 31.68 14.39
N LYS A 83 16.09 30.84 14.71
CA LYS A 83 16.15 29.72 15.66
C LYS A 83 14.88 28.87 15.55
N PHE A 84 14.77 27.83 16.37
CA PHE A 84 13.48 27.23 16.73
C PHE A 84 13.28 27.25 18.23
N ASP A 85 12.05 26.99 18.69
CA ASP A 85 11.75 26.81 20.10
C ASP A 85 10.63 25.76 20.28
N LEU A 86 10.54 25.18 21.48
CA LEU A 86 9.46 24.26 21.82
C LEU A 86 8.13 25.03 21.87
N GLN A 87 7.06 24.40 21.42
CA GLN A 87 5.71 24.87 21.71
C GLN A 87 5.33 24.53 23.16
N GLY A 88 4.65 25.46 23.82
CA GLY A 88 4.14 25.26 25.17
C GLY A 88 5.21 25.23 26.27
N ASN A 89 4.86 24.58 27.39
CA ASN A 89 5.72 24.56 28.58
C ASN A 89 6.83 23.51 28.44
N ARG A 90 8.09 23.98 28.53
CA ARG A 90 9.31 23.15 28.58
C ARG A 90 9.25 22.02 29.61
N GLU A 91 8.58 22.22 30.73
CA GLU A 91 8.45 21.21 31.78
C GLU A 91 7.82 19.91 31.26
N ARG A 92 6.82 19.99 30.37
CA ARG A 92 6.18 18.80 29.80
C ARG A 92 7.16 18.02 28.93
N PHE A 93 7.95 18.69 28.09
CA PHE A 93 9.01 18.06 27.32
C PHE A 93 10.00 17.33 28.24
N ASP A 94 10.44 17.98 29.32
CA ASP A 94 11.36 17.36 30.28
C ASP A 94 10.73 16.15 31.00
N GLN A 95 9.43 16.18 31.29
CA GLN A 95 8.69 15.04 31.84
C GLN A 95 8.63 13.86 30.85
N VAL A 96 8.33 14.12 29.57
CA VAL A 96 8.30 13.09 28.52
C VAL A 96 9.69 12.49 28.31
N LYS A 97 10.75 13.31 28.27
CA LYS A 97 12.12 12.81 28.15
C LYS A 97 12.52 11.86 29.29
N LYS A 98 12.07 12.13 30.51
CA LYS A 98 12.34 11.27 31.69
C LYS A 98 11.76 9.86 31.54
N LEU A 99 10.82 9.62 30.61
CA LEU A 99 10.31 8.27 30.32
C LEU A 99 11.40 7.31 29.84
N LYS A 100 12.51 7.80 29.27
CA LYS A 100 13.67 6.95 28.92
C LYS A 100 14.29 6.24 30.14
N ALA A 101 14.09 6.75 31.35
CA ALA A 101 14.50 6.06 32.58
C ALA A 101 13.61 4.84 32.92
N ARG A 102 12.36 4.82 32.41
CA ARG A 102 11.41 3.71 32.55
C ARG A 102 11.53 2.70 31.40
N ASN A 103 11.95 3.15 30.22
CA ASN A 103 12.19 2.32 29.04
C ASN A 103 13.42 2.85 28.30
N SER A 104 14.57 2.21 28.48
CA SER A 104 15.84 2.64 27.86
C SER A 104 15.88 2.49 26.35
N ASP A 105 15.01 1.65 25.79
CA ASP A 105 14.90 1.43 24.35
C ASP A 105 14.00 2.48 23.66
N LEU A 106 13.23 3.26 24.45
CA LEU A 106 12.33 4.28 23.93
C LEU A 106 13.11 5.34 23.15
N LYS A 107 12.65 5.59 21.93
CA LYS A 107 13.16 6.67 21.08
C LYS A 107 12.26 7.89 21.17
N ILE A 108 12.84 9.06 21.33
CA ILE A 108 12.10 10.32 21.40
C ILE A 108 12.63 11.22 20.28
N LEU A 109 11.73 11.68 19.42
CA LEU A 109 12.03 12.65 18.37
C LEU A 109 11.31 13.96 18.67
N LEU A 110 11.91 15.08 18.29
CA LEU A 110 11.23 16.37 18.30
C LEU A 110 10.59 16.62 16.93
N SER A 111 9.26 16.79 16.90
CA SER A 111 8.51 17.10 15.69
C SER A 111 8.40 18.60 15.46
N PHE A 112 8.71 19.06 14.24
CA PHE A 112 8.59 20.47 13.84
C PHE A 112 7.35 20.71 13.00
N THR A 113 6.60 21.77 13.27
CA THR A 113 5.38 22.13 12.52
C THR A 113 5.45 23.54 11.90
N ASN A 114 4.59 23.80 10.92
CA ASN A 114 4.32 25.15 10.41
C ASN A 114 3.48 26.02 11.36
N SER A 115 2.82 25.40 12.34
CA SER A 115 1.95 26.11 13.27
C SER A 115 2.75 26.94 14.27
N VAL A 116 2.20 28.10 14.63
CA VAL A 116 2.77 28.99 15.65
C VAL A 116 1.82 29.06 16.84
N SER A 117 2.33 28.78 18.03
CA SER A 117 1.60 28.78 19.31
C SER A 117 2.24 29.71 20.34
N ASN A 118 3.54 29.96 20.25
CA ASN A 118 4.21 30.83 21.21
C ASN A 118 3.91 32.30 20.89
N SER A 119 3.46 33.05 21.88
CA SER A 119 3.09 34.47 21.71
C SER A 119 4.24 35.37 21.25
N GLY A 120 5.49 34.93 21.42
CA GLY A 120 6.69 35.64 20.98
C GLY A 120 7.12 35.34 19.55
N ASN A 121 6.41 34.47 18.83
CA ASN A 121 6.68 34.11 17.45
C ASN A 121 5.61 34.70 16.53
N SER A 122 6.03 35.23 15.40
CA SER A 122 5.16 35.68 14.32
C SER A 122 5.27 34.72 13.15
N GLN A 123 4.18 34.49 12.41
CA GLN A 123 4.15 33.61 11.23
C GLN A 123 4.86 34.27 10.02
N ASP A 124 6.17 34.50 10.14
CA ASP A 124 6.99 35.26 9.20
C ASP A 124 7.99 34.34 8.47
N GLY A 125 7.48 33.44 7.62
CA GLY A 125 8.26 32.70 6.62
C GLY A 125 8.22 31.17 6.69
N GLY A 126 8.00 30.57 7.88
CA GLY A 126 7.79 29.12 8.05
C GLY A 126 8.86 28.23 7.40
N PHE A 127 8.49 26.98 7.07
CA PHE A 127 9.40 26.08 6.34
C PHE A 127 9.76 26.59 4.93
N SER A 128 8.82 27.23 4.21
CA SER A 128 9.07 27.70 2.84
C SER A 128 10.25 28.69 2.77
N ALA A 129 10.34 29.65 3.69
CA ALA A 129 11.48 30.56 3.74
C ALA A 129 12.77 29.84 4.14
N LEU A 130 12.73 29.02 5.20
CA LEU A 130 13.88 28.25 5.67
C LEU A 130 14.48 27.38 4.54
N ALA A 131 13.62 26.65 3.82
CA ALA A 131 14.05 25.67 2.84
C ALA A 131 14.65 26.29 1.57
N LYS A 132 14.38 27.58 1.28
CA LYS A 132 14.89 28.28 0.09
C LYS A 132 16.40 28.56 0.11
N SER A 133 17.03 28.69 1.29
CA SER A 133 18.47 29.00 1.38
C SER A 133 19.28 27.80 1.85
N PRO A 134 20.32 27.38 1.10
CA PRO A 134 21.26 26.37 1.56
C PRO A 134 21.91 26.70 2.91
N GLU A 135 22.21 27.98 3.16
CA GLU A 135 22.80 28.45 4.42
C GLU A 135 21.82 28.28 5.58
N MET A 136 20.55 28.64 5.39
CA MET A 136 19.52 28.51 6.43
C MET A 136 19.20 27.05 6.72
N ARG A 137 19.09 26.19 5.69
CA ARG A 137 18.89 24.74 5.88
C ARG A 137 20.03 24.11 6.68
N LYS A 138 21.28 24.45 6.36
CA LYS A 138 22.45 23.99 7.11
C LYS A 138 22.46 24.51 8.55
N GLN A 139 22.13 25.78 8.76
CA GLN A 139 22.04 26.35 10.10
C GLN A 139 20.99 25.62 10.95
N PHE A 140 19.78 25.45 10.42
CA PHE A 140 18.72 24.68 11.08
C PHE A 140 19.16 23.24 11.40
N ALA A 141 19.82 22.56 10.46
CA ALA A 141 20.32 21.21 10.68
C ALA A 141 21.36 21.14 11.82
N GLN A 142 22.23 22.15 11.95
CA GLN A 142 23.19 22.24 13.05
C GLN A 142 22.50 22.51 14.40
N ASP A 143 21.49 23.38 14.41
CA ASP A 143 20.71 23.67 15.61
C ASP A 143 19.94 22.43 16.08
N CYS A 144 19.35 21.67 15.15
CA CYS A 144 18.73 20.38 15.41
C CYS A 144 19.71 19.37 16.02
N LYS A 145 20.90 19.20 15.41
CA LYS A 145 21.94 18.30 15.92
C LYS A 145 22.34 18.66 17.35
N LYS A 146 22.58 19.96 17.59
CA LYS A 146 22.94 20.49 18.90
C LYS A 146 21.84 20.22 19.92
N PHE A 147 20.59 20.48 19.58
CA PHE A 147 19.46 20.22 20.47
C PHE A 147 19.32 18.73 20.82
N VAL A 148 19.38 17.84 19.83
CA VAL A 148 19.34 16.38 20.05
C VAL A 148 20.42 15.95 21.05
N GLN A 149 21.65 16.43 20.87
CA GLN A 149 22.78 16.12 21.74
C GLN A 149 22.63 16.69 23.15
N GLN A 150 22.18 17.95 23.27
CA GLN A 150 21.99 18.63 24.55
C GLN A 150 20.85 18.00 25.36
N GLU A 151 19.79 17.60 24.68
CA GLU A 151 18.57 17.12 25.32
C GLU A 151 18.58 15.60 25.57
N GLY A 152 19.47 14.85 24.92
CA GLY A 152 19.56 13.39 25.04
C GLY A 152 18.39 12.64 24.39
N ILE A 153 17.75 13.27 23.40
CA ILE A 153 16.71 12.65 22.56
C ILE A 153 17.36 11.96 21.35
N ASP A 154 16.58 11.24 20.55
CA ASP A 154 17.07 10.29 19.54
C ASP A 154 16.93 10.78 18.10
N GLY A 155 16.16 11.84 17.85
CA GLY A 155 15.96 12.30 16.48
C GLY A 155 15.07 13.52 16.30
N ILE A 156 14.81 13.79 15.01
CA ILE A 156 14.03 14.90 14.51
C ILE A 156 12.96 14.37 13.54
N ASP A 157 11.76 14.92 13.64
CA ASP A 157 10.65 14.66 12.74
C ASP A 157 10.19 15.98 12.11
N ILE A 158 9.96 15.99 10.79
CA ILE A 158 9.49 17.19 10.09
C ILE A 158 8.03 17.01 9.68
N ASP A 159 7.17 17.89 10.16
CA ASP A 159 5.75 17.95 9.85
C ASP A 159 5.42 19.26 9.10
N TRP A 160 5.91 19.34 7.86
CA TRP A 160 5.57 20.44 6.95
C TRP A 160 4.25 20.14 6.25
N GLU A 161 3.20 20.83 6.67
CA GLU A 161 1.88 20.80 6.04
C GLU A 161 1.57 22.09 5.22
N PHE A 162 1.79 22.16 3.91
CA PHE A 162 2.52 21.20 3.05
C PHE A 162 3.49 21.96 2.12
N PRO A 163 4.56 21.32 1.60
CA PRO A 163 5.37 21.96 0.57
C PRO A 163 4.49 22.27 -0.64
N GLY A 164 4.52 23.52 -1.11
CA GLY A 164 3.82 23.97 -2.31
C GLY A 164 2.30 24.16 -2.17
N MET A 165 1.73 24.02 -0.98
CA MET A 165 0.34 24.41 -0.71
C MET A 165 0.06 24.64 0.79
N THR A 166 -1.07 25.24 1.12
CA THR A 166 -1.54 25.37 2.51
C THR A 166 -3.05 25.12 2.58
N PHE A 167 -3.50 24.47 3.66
CA PHE A 167 -4.94 24.44 4.04
C PHE A 167 -5.32 25.62 4.95
N GLY A 168 -4.33 26.28 5.55
CA GLY A 168 -4.51 27.47 6.39
C GLY A 168 -3.83 28.70 5.79
N SER A 169 -3.33 29.60 6.63
CA SER A 169 -2.66 30.85 6.22
C SER A 169 -1.14 30.74 6.09
N ASN A 170 -0.57 29.53 6.11
CA ASN A 170 0.89 29.32 6.00
C ASN A 170 1.42 29.81 4.64
N ALA A 171 2.61 30.41 4.64
CA ALA A 171 3.30 30.76 3.41
C ALA A 171 3.75 29.49 2.66
N TYR A 172 3.59 29.49 1.34
CA TYR A 172 4.06 28.44 0.45
C TYR A 172 4.49 29.01 -0.90
N ASP A 173 5.25 28.22 -1.64
CA ASP A 173 5.72 28.50 -2.99
C ASP A 173 5.72 27.19 -3.82
N GLU A 174 4.66 27.00 -4.61
CA GLU A 174 4.46 25.81 -5.44
C GLU A 174 5.59 25.55 -6.45
N LEU A 175 6.38 26.58 -6.80
CA LEU A 175 7.45 26.44 -7.79
C LEU A 175 8.70 25.77 -7.22
N VAL A 176 8.95 25.87 -5.91
CA VAL A 176 10.24 25.47 -5.34
C VAL A 176 10.14 24.67 -4.05
N ASP A 177 9.03 24.72 -3.32
CA ASP A 177 8.94 24.12 -1.98
C ASP A 177 9.14 22.59 -1.99
N VAL A 178 8.59 21.88 -2.97
CA VAL A 178 8.72 20.40 -3.06
C VAL A 178 10.19 19.97 -3.25
N GLU A 179 10.93 20.67 -4.11
CA GLU A 179 12.36 20.43 -4.30
C GLU A 179 13.16 20.86 -3.07
N ASN A 180 12.84 22.03 -2.52
CA ASN A 180 13.51 22.56 -1.33
C ASN A 180 13.29 21.69 -0.08
N PHE A 181 12.15 21.01 0.03
CA PHE A 181 11.93 20.02 1.07
C PHE A 181 12.90 18.84 0.93
N THR A 182 13.10 18.34 -0.29
CA THR A 182 14.12 17.30 -0.54
C THR A 182 15.52 17.76 -0.14
N LEU A 183 15.88 19.00 -0.48
CA LEU A 183 17.18 19.58 -0.10
C LEU A 183 17.31 19.78 1.41
N LEU A 184 16.22 20.12 2.11
CA LEU A 184 16.18 20.21 3.56
C LEU A 184 16.41 18.86 4.22
N MET A 185 15.73 17.81 3.77
CA MET A 185 15.92 16.46 4.30
C MET A 185 17.34 15.94 4.03
N LYS A 186 17.92 16.28 2.87
CA LYS A 186 19.33 16.00 2.56
C LYS A 186 20.29 16.70 3.52
N ASP A 187 20.19 18.04 3.67
CA ASP A 187 21.08 18.82 4.54
C ASP A 187 20.95 18.38 6.01
N LEU A 188 19.74 18.02 6.46
CA LEU A 188 19.49 17.39 7.75
C LEU A 188 20.23 16.07 7.88
N ARG A 189 20.05 15.12 6.95
CA ARG A 189 20.73 13.82 7.01
C ARG A 189 22.24 13.96 7.01
N GLU A 190 22.81 14.78 6.13
CA GLU A 190 24.27 15.01 6.07
C GLU A 190 24.81 15.55 7.39
N THR A 191 24.06 16.43 8.06
CA THR A 191 24.48 17.05 9.32
C THR A 191 24.29 16.12 10.52
N LEU A 192 23.12 15.47 10.61
CA LEU A 192 22.72 14.59 11.71
C LEU A 192 23.50 13.27 11.69
N GLY A 193 23.94 12.82 10.51
CA GLY A 193 24.54 11.50 10.32
C GLY A 193 23.50 10.37 10.42
N SER A 194 23.96 9.12 10.48
CA SER A 194 23.09 7.94 10.56
C SER A 194 22.70 7.54 12.00
N SER A 195 23.33 8.12 13.03
CA SER A 195 23.06 7.77 14.43
C SER A 195 21.88 8.52 15.05
N ILE A 196 21.46 9.62 14.44
CA ILE A 196 20.30 10.42 14.86
C ILE A 196 19.17 10.12 13.87
N LEU A 197 17.99 9.77 14.40
CA LEU A 197 16.83 9.46 13.58
C LEU A 197 16.32 10.72 12.87
N LEU A 198 15.93 10.56 11.62
CA LEU A 198 15.27 11.58 10.81
C LEU A 198 14.03 10.99 10.14
N THR A 199 12.87 11.52 10.49
CA THR A 199 11.56 11.11 9.95
C THR A 199 10.78 12.33 9.47
N TYR A 200 9.63 12.09 8.87
CA TYR A 200 8.67 13.14 8.56
C TYR A 200 7.23 12.61 8.61
N ALA A 201 6.29 13.51 8.85
CA ALA A 201 4.88 13.27 8.65
C ALA A 201 4.55 13.43 7.16
N GLY A 202 4.18 12.33 6.50
CA GLY A 202 3.88 12.28 5.08
C GLY A 202 2.39 12.46 4.81
N TYR A 203 2.06 13.15 3.73
CA TYR A 203 0.68 13.24 3.27
C TYR A 203 0.20 11.91 2.66
N CYS A 204 -1.11 11.75 2.50
CA CYS A 204 -1.73 10.55 1.95
C CYS A 204 -1.49 10.36 0.44
N LYS A 205 -0.78 11.29 -0.23
CA LYS A 205 -0.45 11.26 -1.66
C LYS A 205 1.02 11.59 -1.89
N ASN A 206 1.62 11.01 -2.94
CA ASN A 206 2.89 11.49 -3.49
C ASN A 206 2.71 12.89 -4.10
N LYS A 207 3.81 13.55 -4.49
CA LYS A 207 3.80 14.87 -5.14
C LYS A 207 2.74 14.94 -6.24
N GLN A 208 2.00 16.05 -6.26
CA GLN A 208 0.97 16.29 -7.27
C GLN A 208 1.22 17.63 -7.97
N PRO A 209 0.80 17.79 -9.24
CA PRO A 209 0.84 19.08 -9.91
C PRO A 209 0.02 20.14 -9.15
N GLN A 210 0.53 21.36 -9.13
CA GLN A 210 -0.11 22.53 -8.51
C GLN A 210 0.31 23.78 -9.29
N GLY A 211 -0.63 24.35 -10.05
CA GLY A 211 -0.34 25.47 -10.94
C GLY A 211 0.80 25.15 -11.91
N ALA A 212 1.86 25.95 -11.90
CA ALA A 212 3.05 25.73 -12.72
C ALA A 212 4.13 24.87 -12.02
N GLY A 213 3.89 24.47 -10.77
CA GLY A 213 4.81 23.68 -9.95
C GLY A 213 4.14 22.46 -9.33
N TRP A 214 4.45 22.20 -8.07
CA TRP A 214 4.13 20.95 -7.37
C TRP A 214 3.66 21.23 -5.93
N LYS A 215 2.95 20.25 -5.37
CA LYS A 215 2.56 20.21 -3.95
C LYS A 215 2.81 18.84 -3.32
N TYR A 216 2.73 18.80 -1.99
CA TYR A 216 3.03 17.64 -1.14
C TYR A 216 4.52 17.32 -1.14
N ILE A 217 4.89 16.03 -1.14
CA ILE A 217 6.27 15.58 -0.96
C ILE A 217 6.63 14.66 -2.11
N ASP A 218 7.80 14.87 -2.72
CA ASP A 218 8.40 13.88 -3.61
C ASP A 218 8.96 12.73 -2.77
N VAL A 219 8.12 11.72 -2.52
CA VAL A 219 8.44 10.67 -1.55
C VAL A 219 9.65 9.83 -1.98
N LYS A 220 9.85 9.68 -3.29
CA LYS A 220 11.02 8.96 -3.83
C LYS A 220 12.30 9.77 -3.68
N ALA A 221 12.23 11.08 -3.89
CA ALA A 221 13.41 11.94 -3.75
C ALA A 221 13.84 12.09 -2.28
N VAL A 222 12.90 12.07 -1.33
CA VAL A 222 13.17 12.18 0.12
C VAL A 222 13.64 10.85 0.73
N ASP A 223 13.16 9.72 0.22
CA ASP A 223 13.42 8.37 0.75
C ASP A 223 14.89 8.12 1.17
N PRO A 224 15.93 8.43 0.37
CA PRO A 224 17.33 8.15 0.75
C PRO A 224 17.82 8.83 2.03
N TYR A 225 17.12 9.87 2.50
CA TYR A 225 17.57 10.70 3.62
C TYR A 225 16.89 10.37 4.95
N VAL A 226 15.84 9.55 4.96
CA VAL A 226 15.00 9.33 6.15
C VAL A 226 15.08 7.88 6.64
N ASP A 227 14.85 7.66 7.93
CA ASP A 227 14.77 6.31 8.52
C ASP A 227 13.43 5.63 8.21
N PHE A 228 12.35 6.42 8.23
CA PHE A 228 11.00 6.03 7.85
C PHE A 228 10.08 7.26 7.72
N VAL A 229 8.90 7.06 7.13
CA VAL A 229 7.83 8.07 7.00
C VAL A 229 6.60 7.66 7.79
N ASN A 230 6.00 8.64 8.49
CA ASN A 230 4.73 8.50 9.18
C ASN A 230 3.60 8.98 8.26
N ILE A 231 2.92 8.08 7.56
CA ILE A 231 1.89 8.45 6.58
C ILE A 231 0.59 8.81 7.32
N MET A 232 0.10 10.03 7.17
CA MET A 232 -1.14 10.51 7.79
C MET A 232 -2.37 9.95 7.07
N THR A 233 -2.65 8.66 7.28
CA THR A 233 -3.78 7.93 6.67
C THR A 233 -5.09 8.10 7.43
N TYR A 234 -5.36 9.34 7.84
CA TYR A 234 -6.57 9.81 8.51
C TYR A 234 -6.96 11.18 7.95
N ASP A 235 -8.06 11.75 8.43
CA ASP A 235 -8.59 13.00 7.89
C ASP A 235 -8.89 12.95 6.37
N LEU A 236 -9.14 11.74 5.85
CA LEU A 236 -9.36 11.54 4.42
C LEU A 236 -10.70 12.13 3.94
N VAL A 237 -11.70 12.14 4.83
CA VAL A 237 -13.02 12.74 4.64
C VAL A 237 -13.72 12.88 5.99
N GLY A 238 -14.69 13.79 6.09
CA GLY A 238 -15.63 13.86 7.24
C GLY A 238 -16.92 13.09 6.99
N ALA A 239 -17.88 13.19 7.90
CA ALA A 239 -19.20 12.59 7.71
C ALA A 239 -19.88 13.10 6.42
N PRO A 240 -20.62 12.23 5.70
CA PRO A 240 -20.95 10.84 6.04
C PRO A 240 -19.91 9.79 5.56
N GLY A 241 -18.70 10.23 5.19
CA GLY A 241 -17.61 9.33 4.79
C GLY A 241 -16.76 8.86 5.98
N HIS A 242 -16.03 7.76 5.77
CA HIS A 242 -15.08 7.23 6.74
C HIS A 242 -13.73 7.93 6.60
N GLN A 243 -13.18 8.47 7.69
CA GLN A 243 -11.94 9.25 7.64
C GLN A 243 -10.65 8.43 7.50
N SER A 244 -10.70 7.12 7.77
CA SER A 244 -9.52 6.24 7.80
C SER A 244 -9.83 4.79 7.34
N PRO A 245 -10.68 4.55 6.31
CA PRO A 245 -10.98 3.21 5.83
C PRO A 245 -9.71 2.50 5.36
N LEU A 246 -9.61 1.20 5.63
CA LEU A 246 -8.48 0.38 5.20
C LEU A 246 -8.41 0.29 3.67
N ASN A 247 -9.46 -0.22 3.05
CA ASN A 247 -9.57 -0.39 1.60
C ASN A 247 -11.05 -0.33 1.19
N LYS A 248 -11.52 0.83 0.73
CA LYS A 248 -12.94 1.03 0.39
C LYS A 248 -13.04 1.60 -1.01
N PRO A 249 -13.33 0.76 -2.04
CA PRO A 249 -13.50 1.20 -3.42
C PRO A 249 -14.45 2.40 -3.60
N SER A 250 -15.53 2.45 -2.81
CA SER A 250 -16.51 3.55 -2.84
C SER A 250 -16.02 4.86 -2.19
N ALA A 251 -14.94 4.84 -1.42
CA ALA A 251 -14.34 6.05 -0.85
C ALA A 251 -13.49 6.79 -1.89
N SER A 252 -13.40 8.11 -1.80
CA SER A 252 -12.48 8.90 -2.63
C SER A 252 -11.01 8.61 -2.33
N TRP A 253 -10.70 8.23 -1.08
CA TRP A 253 -9.38 7.86 -0.62
C TRP A 253 -9.46 6.85 0.54
N ASP A 254 -8.39 6.08 0.76
CA ASP A 254 -8.26 5.11 1.86
C ASP A 254 -6.79 4.85 2.24
N CYS A 255 -6.56 4.07 3.31
CA CYS A 255 -5.21 3.71 3.77
C CYS A 255 -4.42 2.97 2.68
N LYS A 256 -5.06 2.04 1.96
CA LYS A 256 -4.41 1.25 0.91
C LYS A 256 -3.87 2.12 -0.21
N ARG A 257 -4.70 2.99 -0.80
CA ARG A 257 -4.28 3.92 -1.85
C ARG A 257 -3.20 4.86 -1.36
N SER A 258 -3.27 5.29 -0.10
CA SER A 258 -2.22 6.11 0.50
C SER A 258 -0.88 5.39 0.54
N VAL A 259 -0.85 4.11 0.95
CA VAL A 259 0.38 3.30 0.97
C VAL A 259 0.87 3.00 -0.46
N ASP A 260 -0.05 2.71 -1.38
CA ASP A 260 0.27 2.43 -2.78
C ASP A 260 0.98 3.62 -3.47
N GLU A 261 0.68 4.88 -3.11
CA GLU A 261 1.40 6.06 -3.62
C GLU A 261 2.91 6.01 -3.31
N TYR A 262 3.27 5.51 -2.12
CA TYR A 262 4.67 5.39 -1.68
C TYR A 262 5.35 4.19 -2.32
N LEU A 263 4.66 3.03 -2.33
CA LEU A 263 5.18 1.81 -2.94
C LEU A 263 5.38 1.98 -4.45
N ASN A 264 4.43 2.59 -5.15
CA ASN A 264 4.50 2.85 -6.60
C ASN A 264 5.58 3.89 -6.95
N ALA A 265 5.86 4.84 -6.05
CA ALA A 265 7.00 5.74 -6.18
C ALA A 265 8.35 5.04 -5.91
N GLY A 266 8.33 3.82 -5.36
CA GLY A 266 9.51 3.01 -5.07
C GLY A 266 10.12 3.26 -3.70
N VAL A 267 9.32 3.69 -2.72
CA VAL A 267 9.72 3.73 -1.30
C VAL A 267 9.55 2.32 -0.72
N PRO A 268 10.57 1.74 -0.05
CA PRO A 268 10.46 0.41 0.52
C PRO A 268 9.38 0.31 1.59
N ALA A 269 8.62 -0.79 1.61
CA ALA A 269 7.58 -1.03 2.62
C ALA A 269 8.14 -0.95 4.06
N SER A 270 9.36 -1.46 4.26
CA SER A 270 10.10 -1.44 5.54
C SER A 270 10.43 -0.05 6.09
N LYS A 271 10.07 1.01 5.35
CA LYS A 271 10.19 2.42 5.75
C LYS A 271 8.84 3.12 5.93
N LEU A 272 7.72 2.42 5.73
CA LEU A 272 6.39 3.01 5.85
C LEU A 272 5.79 2.71 7.23
N VAL A 273 5.28 3.75 7.88
CA VAL A 273 4.54 3.67 9.15
C VAL A 273 3.13 4.23 8.94
N LEU A 274 2.11 3.41 9.21
CA LEU A 274 0.71 3.75 8.95
C LEU A 274 0.11 4.62 10.08
N GLY A 275 -0.52 5.74 9.74
CA GLY A 275 -1.16 6.64 10.70
C GLY A 275 -2.56 6.22 11.11
N ILE A 276 -2.82 6.20 12.42
CA ILE A 276 -4.11 5.85 13.02
C ILE A 276 -4.64 7.06 13.82
N PRO A 277 -5.87 7.53 13.57
CA PRO A 277 -6.47 8.59 14.36
C PRO A 277 -7.04 8.02 15.66
N PHE A 278 -6.61 8.55 16.80
CA PHE A 278 -7.24 8.29 18.11
C PHE A 278 -8.43 9.23 18.35
N TYR A 279 -9.14 9.56 17.28
CA TYR A 279 -10.32 10.41 17.24
C TYR A 279 -11.21 10.02 16.06
N GLY A 280 -12.48 10.41 16.11
CA GLY A 280 -13.45 10.37 15.03
C GLY A 280 -13.56 11.72 14.32
N ARG A 281 -13.96 11.72 13.04
CA ARG A 281 -14.11 12.94 12.23
C ARG A 281 -15.55 13.09 11.75
N ALA A 282 -16.22 14.12 12.25
CA ALA A 282 -17.52 14.56 11.78
C ALA A 282 -17.38 15.57 10.64
N HIS A 283 -16.49 16.56 10.78
CA HIS A 283 -16.20 17.58 9.77
C HIS A 283 -14.85 18.26 10.06
N PHE A 284 -14.37 19.13 9.15
CA PHE A 284 -13.07 19.79 9.26
C PHE A 284 -13.09 21.14 9.97
N ASN A 285 -14.27 21.67 10.32
CA ASN A 285 -14.38 22.85 11.18
C ASN A 285 -13.98 22.51 12.63
N SER A 286 -13.69 23.55 13.42
CA SER A 286 -13.40 23.43 14.85
C SER A 286 -14.52 22.67 15.58
N GLY A 287 -14.14 21.68 16.41
CA GLY A 287 -15.06 20.78 17.09
C GLY A 287 -15.52 19.56 16.28
N GLY A 288 -15.04 19.41 15.04
CA GLY A 288 -15.36 18.28 14.18
C GLY A 288 -14.49 17.03 14.38
N ALA A 289 -13.40 17.12 15.15
CA ALA A 289 -12.68 15.97 15.70
C ALA A 289 -13.26 15.62 17.07
N ILE A 290 -13.45 14.32 17.33
CA ILE A 290 -14.03 13.80 18.57
C ILE A 290 -13.10 12.71 19.09
N ASP A 291 -12.41 12.94 20.20
CA ASP A 291 -11.44 11.97 20.72
C ASP A 291 -12.09 10.60 20.97
N TYR A 292 -11.32 9.52 20.82
CA TYR A 292 -11.82 8.18 21.08
C TYR A 292 -12.39 8.04 22.50
N LYS A 293 -11.72 8.64 23.49
CA LYS A 293 -12.20 8.68 24.88
C LYS A 293 -13.58 9.32 25.03
N ASP A 294 -13.98 10.21 24.13
CA ASP A 294 -15.31 10.83 24.14
C ASP A 294 -16.31 9.98 23.36
N ILE A 295 -15.88 9.38 22.24
CA ILE A 295 -16.71 8.47 21.43
C ILE A 295 -17.21 7.29 22.27
N VAL A 296 -16.34 6.63 23.04
CA VAL A 296 -16.73 5.46 23.86
C VAL A 296 -17.68 5.81 25.00
N ASN A 297 -17.89 7.10 25.28
CA ASN A 297 -18.84 7.58 26.28
C ASN A 297 -20.15 8.11 25.65
N LEU A 298 -20.30 8.07 24.33
CA LEU A 298 -21.57 8.37 23.68
C LEU A 298 -22.61 7.31 24.02
N SER A 299 -23.84 7.72 24.30
CA SER A 299 -24.90 6.84 24.81
C SER A 299 -26.09 6.72 23.87
N GLU A 300 -26.65 5.51 23.80
CA GLU A 300 -27.90 5.22 23.09
C GLU A 300 -29.07 6.09 23.58
N GLY A 301 -29.12 6.39 24.88
CA GLY A 301 -30.13 7.29 25.46
C GLY A 301 -30.08 8.72 24.90
N SER A 302 -28.96 9.12 24.28
CA SER A 302 -28.79 10.40 23.59
C SER A 302 -28.86 10.27 22.06
N GLY A 303 -29.35 9.13 21.56
CA GLY A 303 -29.51 8.83 20.14
C GLY A 303 -28.27 8.27 19.47
N TYR A 304 -27.14 8.09 20.17
CA TYR A 304 -25.90 7.61 19.57
C TYR A 304 -25.80 6.08 19.56
N VAL A 305 -25.42 5.51 18.43
CA VAL A 305 -25.00 4.11 18.33
C VAL A 305 -23.55 4.10 17.88
N ILE A 306 -22.65 3.56 18.71
CA ILE A 306 -21.22 3.39 18.39
C ILE A 306 -20.95 1.98 17.84
N ASP A 307 -19.75 1.74 17.32
CA ASP A 307 -19.30 0.45 16.78
C ASP A 307 -20.18 -0.14 15.65
N ASN A 308 -20.95 0.70 14.94
CA ASN A 308 -21.50 0.28 13.65
C ASN A 308 -20.33 -0.05 12.72
N TRP A 309 -20.44 -1.10 11.92
CA TRP A 309 -19.30 -1.64 11.17
C TRP A 309 -19.51 -1.57 9.67
N ASP A 310 -18.56 -0.95 8.97
CA ASP A 310 -18.45 -1.05 7.52
C ASP A 310 -17.46 -2.17 7.18
N ALA A 311 -17.97 -3.28 6.65
CA ALA A 311 -17.17 -4.45 6.31
C ALA A 311 -16.24 -4.21 5.11
N GLU A 312 -16.66 -3.40 4.13
CA GLU A 312 -15.86 -3.07 2.95
C GLU A 312 -14.63 -2.25 3.40
N GLY A 313 -14.85 -1.18 4.17
CA GLY A 313 -13.77 -0.33 4.66
C GLY A 313 -13.00 -0.88 5.86
N SER A 314 -13.47 -1.95 6.50
CA SER A 314 -12.94 -2.49 7.77
C SER A 314 -12.77 -1.43 8.85
N VAL A 315 -13.78 -0.58 9.03
CA VAL A 315 -13.78 0.54 9.98
C VAL A 315 -15.11 0.72 10.71
N PRO A 316 -15.08 1.18 11.96
CA PRO A 316 -16.27 1.52 12.70
C PRO A 316 -16.76 2.95 12.40
N TYR A 317 -18.03 3.19 12.71
CA TYR A 317 -18.63 4.53 12.68
C TYR A 317 -19.73 4.69 13.73
N VAL A 318 -19.99 5.95 14.08
CA VAL A 318 -21.06 6.36 14.98
C VAL A 318 -22.25 6.82 14.14
N THR A 319 -23.46 6.45 14.56
CA THR A 319 -24.69 7.11 14.11
C THR A 319 -25.32 7.90 15.25
N LYS A 320 -26.04 8.97 14.92
CA LYS A 320 -26.91 9.73 15.82
C LYS A 320 -28.30 9.78 15.23
N ASP A 321 -29.29 9.27 15.95
CA ASP A 321 -30.69 9.18 15.51
C ASP A 321 -30.82 8.49 14.13
N GLY A 322 -29.99 7.47 13.88
CA GLY A 322 -29.95 6.72 12.62
C GLY A 322 -29.15 7.39 11.48
N VAL A 323 -28.59 8.58 11.69
CA VAL A 323 -27.78 9.32 10.69
C VAL A 323 -26.29 9.17 11.00
N TYR A 324 -25.45 8.98 9.97
CA TYR A 324 -24.00 8.92 10.14
C TYR A 324 -23.47 10.19 10.82
N TYR A 325 -22.77 10.02 11.94
CA TYR A 325 -22.26 11.11 12.77
C TYR A 325 -20.76 11.34 12.60
N CYS A 326 -19.95 10.29 12.75
CA CYS A 326 -18.51 10.32 12.49
C CYS A 326 -17.94 8.91 12.25
N GLY A 327 -16.86 8.83 11.46
CA GLY A 327 -16.04 7.63 11.33
C GLY A 327 -14.81 7.72 12.24
N TYR A 328 -14.35 6.60 12.80
CA TYR A 328 -13.22 6.54 13.73
C TYR A 328 -12.48 5.20 13.62
N ASP A 329 -11.46 4.98 14.44
CA ASP A 329 -10.79 3.67 14.59
C ASP A 329 -11.04 3.07 15.97
N ASN A 330 -11.17 1.74 16.03
CA ASN A 330 -11.32 0.96 17.26
C ASN A 330 -10.34 -0.23 17.25
N PRO A 331 -10.28 -1.07 18.31
CA PRO A 331 -9.37 -2.21 18.34
C PRO A 331 -9.53 -3.18 17.17
N ARG A 332 -10.74 -3.34 16.63
CA ARG A 332 -11.02 -4.23 15.49
C ARG A 332 -10.43 -3.69 14.19
N SER A 333 -10.62 -2.40 13.89
CA SER A 333 -10.03 -1.80 12.69
C SER A 333 -8.51 -1.70 12.78
N ILE A 334 -7.97 -1.40 13.97
CA ILE A 334 -6.52 -1.41 14.21
C ILE A 334 -5.92 -2.80 13.98
N ALA A 335 -6.56 -3.86 14.49
CA ALA A 335 -6.10 -5.23 14.25
C ALA A 335 -6.08 -5.58 12.75
N ALA A 336 -7.16 -5.26 12.02
CA ALA A 336 -7.24 -5.50 10.57
C ALA A 336 -6.15 -4.74 9.79
N LYS A 337 -5.91 -3.47 10.13
CA LYS A 337 -4.83 -2.66 9.56
C LYS A 337 -3.45 -3.23 9.89
N GLY A 338 -3.27 -3.77 11.09
CA GLY A 338 -2.04 -4.43 11.54
C GLY A 338 -1.71 -5.67 10.74
N GLU A 339 -2.70 -6.54 10.53
CA GLU A 339 -2.49 -7.73 9.71
C GLU A 339 -2.14 -7.38 8.26
N TRP A 340 -2.85 -6.40 7.70
CA TRP A 340 -2.58 -5.92 6.35
C TRP A 340 -1.17 -5.33 6.22
N LEU A 341 -0.78 -4.40 7.10
CA LEU A 341 0.53 -3.74 6.99
C LEU A 341 1.69 -4.70 7.26
N LEU A 342 1.54 -5.63 8.20
CA LEU A 342 2.57 -6.64 8.47
C LEU A 342 2.69 -7.60 7.27
N GLY A 343 1.58 -7.96 6.63
CA GLY A 343 1.58 -8.74 5.39
C GLY A 343 2.29 -8.05 4.21
N LEU A 344 2.44 -6.73 4.24
CA LEU A 344 3.22 -5.93 3.28
C LEU A 344 4.68 -5.74 3.69
N GLY A 345 5.09 -6.16 4.88
CA GLY A 345 6.43 -5.88 5.43
C GLY A 345 6.60 -4.42 5.87
N MET A 346 5.51 -3.73 6.22
CA MET A 346 5.59 -2.34 6.69
C MET A 346 6.24 -2.24 8.07
N LYS A 347 6.86 -1.09 8.34
CA LYS A 347 7.64 -0.85 9.55
C LYS A 347 6.77 -0.80 10.82
N GLY A 348 5.51 -0.38 10.70
CA GLY A 348 4.55 -0.41 11.80
C GLY A 348 3.46 0.66 11.72
N MET A 349 3.03 1.17 12.87
CA MET A 349 1.98 2.19 12.99
C MET A 349 2.39 3.37 13.85
N MET A 350 1.82 4.52 13.52
CA MET A 350 1.85 5.74 14.30
C MET A 350 0.42 6.12 14.69
N PHE A 351 0.22 6.78 15.84
CA PHE A 351 -1.07 7.38 16.17
C PHE A 351 -1.01 8.88 16.48
N TRP A 352 -2.07 9.58 16.06
CA TRP A 352 -2.38 10.96 16.44
C TRP A 352 -3.68 10.99 17.27
N ASP A 353 -3.68 11.39 18.54
CA ASP A 353 -2.53 11.57 19.43
C ASP A 353 -2.78 10.87 20.77
N TYR A 354 -1.77 10.84 21.65
CA TYR A 354 -1.80 10.10 22.91
C TYR A 354 -2.99 10.45 23.82
N ASP A 355 -3.36 11.73 23.89
CA ASP A 355 -4.44 12.20 24.77
C ASP A 355 -5.84 11.88 24.18
N GLY A 356 -5.94 11.42 22.94
CA GLY A 356 -7.19 10.98 22.31
C GLY A 356 -7.70 9.62 22.81
N ASP A 357 -6.81 8.77 23.33
CA ASP A 357 -7.15 7.44 23.85
C ASP A 357 -7.84 7.50 25.22
N ASP A 358 -8.52 6.42 25.60
CA ASP A 358 -9.15 6.32 26.90
C ASP A 358 -8.13 6.07 28.04
N SER A 359 -8.62 6.17 29.27
CA SER A 359 -7.79 5.93 30.47
C SER A 359 -7.27 4.50 30.58
N LYS A 360 -7.90 3.53 29.91
CA LYS A 360 -7.48 2.12 29.88
C LYS A 360 -6.37 1.88 28.87
N GLY A 361 -6.17 2.79 27.93
CA GLY A 361 -5.22 2.61 26.84
C GLY A 361 -5.70 1.65 25.77
N THR A 362 -7.01 1.65 25.52
CA THR A 362 -7.65 0.69 24.62
C THR A 362 -7.03 0.72 23.22
N LEU A 363 -6.85 1.92 22.63
CA LEU A 363 -6.29 2.03 21.28
C LEU A 363 -4.77 1.84 21.25
N ARG A 364 -4.02 2.39 22.22
CA ARG A 364 -2.56 2.19 22.27
C ARG A 364 -2.16 0.73 22.50
N ASN A 365 -2.93 -0.01 23.29
CA ASN A 365 -2.77 -1.45 23.47
C ASN A 365 -3.10 -2.22 22.18
N ALA A 366 -4.21 -1.88 21.52
CA ALA A 366 -4.57 -2.49 20.24
C ALA A 366 -3.50 -2.25 19.16
N LEU A 367 -2.98 -1.02 19.08
CA LEU A 367 -1.93 -0.66 18.13
C LEU A 367 -0.62 -1.39 18.44
N TRP A 368 -0.22 -1.44 19.71
CA TRP A 368 0.95 -2.23 20.13
C TRP A 368 0.79 -3.69 19.73
N ASN A 369 -0.33 -4.33 20.06
CA ASN A 369 -0.56 -5.73 19.74
C ASN A 369 -0.66 -5.99 18.24
N ALA A 370 -1.23 -5.06 17.48
CA ALA A 370 -1.29 -5.13 16.02
C ALA A 370 0.12 -5.04 15.40
N VAL A 371 0.95 -4.11 15.87
CA VAL A 371 2.32 -3.91 15.38
C VAL A 371 3.28 -4.96 15.89
N MET A 372 3.11 -5.48 17.10
CA MET A 372 4.01 -6.45 17.75
C MET A 372 3.52 -7.89 17.65
N LYS A 373 2.44 -8.13 16.90
CA LYS A 373 1.94 -9.48 16.61
C LYS A 373 3.10 -10.32 16.09
N ASN A 374 3.48 -11.36 16.84
CA ASN A 374 4.57 -12.24 16.43
C ASN A 374 4.36 -12.65 14.99
N ASP A 375 5.40 -12.45 14.18
CA ASP A 375 5.40 -12.99 12.84
C ASP A 375 5.06 -14.47 12.94
N SER A 376 4.14 -14.93 12.09
CA SER A 376 3.97 -16.36 11.89
C SER A 376 5.30 -17.02 11.52
N ASP A 377 6.26 -16.24 11.01
CA ASP A 377 7.61 -16.66 10.74
C ASP A 377 8.70 -15.58 10.96
N PRO A 378 9.31 -15.48 12.15
CA PRO A 378 10.29 -14.44 12.47
C PRO A 378 11.58 -14.58 11.65
N GLY A 379 11.94 -15.79 11.24
CA GLY A 379 13.15 -16.02 10.43
C GLY A 379 13.03 -15.47 9.01
N LEU A 380 11.84 -15.60 8.41
CA LEU A 380 11.55 -14.99 7.11
C LEU A 380 11.62 -13.46 7.20
N ASN A 381 11.01 -12.87 8.22
CA ASN A 381 10.97 -11.41 8.34
C ASN A 381 12.34 -10.80 8.61
N GLU A 382 13.18 -11.45 9.40
CA GLU A 382 14.58 -11.03 9.57
C GLU A 382 15.33 -11.07 8.22
N PHE A 383 15.11 -12.12 7.42
CA PHE A 383 15.70 -12.22 6.10
C PHE A 383 15.24 -11.09 5.16
N LEU A 384 13.94 -10.83 5.07
CA LEU A 384 13.36 -9.81 4.19
C LEU A 384 13.79 -8.40 4.57
N ASN A 385 13.86 -8.07 5.87
CA ASN A 385 14.10 -6.70 6.31
C ASN A 385 15.58 -6.35 6.49
N ASN A 386 16.41 -7.32 6.88
CA ASN A 386 17.75 -7.02 7.39
C ASN A 386 18.88 -7.74 6.64
N SER A 387 18.60 -8.71 5.77
CA SER A 387 19.65 -9.52 5.15
C SER A 387 20.20 -8.93 3.84
N GLU A 388 21.51 -9.09 3.64
CA GLU A 388 22.16 -8.80 2.36
C GLU A 388 21.76 -9.80 1.26
N GLY A 389 21.37 -11.02 1.67
CA GLY A 389 20.85 -12.05 0.76
C GLY A 389 19.56 -11.60 0.08
N TYR A 390 18.62 -10.99 0.83
CA TYR A 390 17.40 -10.46 0.25
C TYR A 390 17.67 -9.29 -0.71
N LYS A 391 18.55 -8.34 -0.36
CA LYS A 391 18.96 -7.27 -1.29
C LYS A 391 19.57 -7.82 -2.58
N THR A 392 20.37 -8.87 -2.48
CA THR A 392 20.95 -9.57 -3.64
C THR A 392 19.87 -10.21 -4.51
N LEU A 393 18.85 -10.81 -3.89
CA LEU A 393 17.69 -11.36 -4.60
C LEU A 393 16.89 -10.26 -5.31
N VAL A 394 16.64 -9.12 -4.65
CA VAL A 394 15.99 -7.95 -5.26
C VAL A 394 16.77 -7.48 -6.49
N ALA A 395 18.09 -7.27 -6.36
CA ALA A 395 18.94 -6.87 -7.48
C ALA A 395 18.95 -7.89 -8.63
N SER A 396 18.86 -9.19 -8.31
CA SER A 396 18.75 -10.25 -9.32
C SER A 396 17.40 -10.20 -10.05
N CYS A 397 16.31 -9.93 -9.32
CA CYS A 397 14.99 -9.70 -9.91
C CYS A 397 14.97 -8.44 -10.79
N GLU A 398 15.60 -7.34 -10.35
CA GLU A 398 15.74 -6.10 -11.14
C GLU A 398 16.49 -6.35 -12.44
N LYS A 399 17.60 -7.10 -12.38
CA LYS A 399 18.37 -7.48 -13.56
C LYS A 399 17.54 -8.33 -14.53
N MET A 400 16.80 -9.30 -14.02
CA MET A 400 15.92 -10.14 -14.85
C MET A 400 14.83 -9.30 -15.52
N ILE A 401 14.15 -8.44 -14.76
CA ILE A 401 13.07 -7.58 -15.25
C ILE A 401 13.58 -6.60 -16.31
N SER A 402 14.69 -5.92 -16.03
CA SER A 402 15.27 -4.91 -16.95
C SER A 402 15.80 -5.50 -18.26
N SER A 403 16.21 -6.77 -18.27
CA SER A 403 16.76 -7.44 -19.46
C SER A 403 15.80 -8.40 -20.16
N GLY A 404 14.69 -8.79 -19.53
CA GLY A 404 13.85 -9.91 -19.96
C GLY A 404 12.40 -9.59 -20.29
N GLN A 405 11.92 -8.36 -20.04
CA GLN A 405 10.51 -8.01 -20.27
C GLN A 405 10.18 -7.69 -21.73
N TYR A 406 10.29 -8.68 -22.62
CA TYR A 406 10.11 -8.47 -24.06
C TYR A 406 8.69 -8.00 -24.45
N MET A 407 7.65 -8.34 -23.66
CA MET A 407 6.29 -7.83 -23.95
C MET A 407 6.07 -6.38 -23.47
N ALA A 408 6.95 -5.83 -22.61
CA ALA A 408 6.86 -4.46 -22.10
C ALA A 408 7.55 -3.49 -23.08
N GLY A 409 7.04 -3.44 -24.31
CA GLY A 409 7.53 -2.56 -25.38
C GLY A 409 7.07 -1.11 -25.18
N THR A 410 6.35 -0.59 -26.17
CA THR A 410 5.76 0.75 -26.11
C THR A 410 4.52 0.73 -25.21
N LEU A 411 4.54 1.53 -24.14
CA LEU A 411 3.35 1.76 -23.31
C LEU A 411 2.32 2.57 -24.09
N ILE A 412 1.11 2.04 -24.21
CA ILE A 412 -0.01 2.69 -24.91
C ILE A 412 -0.98 3.33 -23.93
N GLU A 413 -1.30 2.62 -22.84
CA GLU A 413 -2.28 3.06 -21.83
C GLU A 413 -1.92 2.49 -20.46
N GLU A 414 -2.21 3.24 -19.40
CA GLU A 414 -2.26 2.76 -18.02
C GLU A 414 -3.65 3.04 -17.46
N THR A 415 -4.30 2.02 -16.89
CA THR A 415 -5.68 2.10 -16.40
C THR A 415 -5.86 1.32 -15.10
N THR A 416 -6.71 1.84 -14.21
CA THR A 416 -7.15 1.16 -12.98
C THR A 416 -8.58 0.66 -13.06
N SER A 417 -9.19 0.69 -14.24
CA SER A 417 -10.60 0.31 -14.45
C SER A 417 -10.74 -0.82 -15.47
N TYR A 418 -9.68 -1.60 -15.70
CA TYR A 418 -9.77 -2.76 -16.58
C TYR A 418 -10.71 -3.81 -15.94
N PRO A 419 -11.68 -4.38 -16.68
CA PRO A 419 -12.67 -5.29 -16.11
C PRO A 419 -12.07 -6.47 -15.34
N ASN A 420 -12.53 -6.67 -14.10
CA ASN A 420 -12.03 -7.66 -13.11
C ASN A 420 -10.67 -7.32 -12.48
N TYR A 421 -10.07 -6.18 -12.82
CA TYR A 421 -8.81 -5.64 -12.27
C TYR A 421 -9.00 -4.20 -11.78
N GLU A 422 -10.19 -3.86 -11.30
CA GLU A 422 -10.51 -2.56 -10.73
C GLU A 422 -9.58 -2.25 -9.54
N GLY A 423 -8.94 -1.09 -9.58
CA GLY A 423 -7.96 -0.64 -8.58
C GLY A 423 -6.53 -1.15 -8.78
N TYR A 424 -6.25 -1.96 -9.82
CA TYR A 424 -4.89 -2.44 -10.13
C TYR A 424 -4.29 -1.66 -11.30
N PRO A 425 -2.98 -1.31 -11.29
CA PRO A 425 -2.35 -0.51 -12.33
C PRO A 425 -2.02 -1.36 -13.58
N VAL A 426 -3.06 -1.68 -14.35
CA VAL A 426 -2.92 -2.50 -15.57
C VAL A 426 -2.43 -1.63 -16.72
N LYS A 427 -1.45 -2.13 -17.47
CA LYS A 427 -0.76 -1.39 -18.54
C LYS A 427 -0.89 -2.09 -19.87
N LEU A 428 -1.36 -1.38 -20.89
CA LEU A 428 -1.38 -1.84 -22.28
C LEU A 428 -0.05 -1.58 -22.94
N TYR A 429 0.57 -2.63 -23.47
CA TYR A 429 1.78 -2.52 -24.26
C TYR A 429 1.56 -2.99 -25.70
N GLU A 430 2.22 -2.30 -26.62
CA GLU A 430 2.51 -2.78 -27.96
C GLU A 430 4.00 -3.18 -28.03
N TYR A 431 4.31 -4.34 -28.58
CA TYR A 431 5.70 -4.79 -28.76
C TYR A 431 5.88 -5.49 -30.10
N THR A 432 7.13 -5.68 -30.52
CA THR A 432 7.46 -6.39 -31.75
C THR A 432 8.43 -7.53 -31.50
N THR A 433 8.31 -8.61 -32.26
CA THR A 433 9.23 -9.76 -32.21
C THR A 433 9.27 -10.49 -33.54
N GLY A 434 10.35 -11.24 -33.79
CA GLY A 434 10.54 -12.02 -35.00
C GLY A 434 10.34 -11.21 -36.30
N LYS A 435 10.12 -11.93 -37.40
CA LYS A 435 9.69 -11.34 -38.67
C LYS A 435 8.60 -12.19 -39.30
N ASP A 436 7.64 -11.53 -39.91
CA ASP A 436 6.67 -12.11 -40.81
C ASP A 436 7.37 -12.72 -42.03
N ALA A 437 7.09 -13.99 -42.33
CA ALA A 437 7.80 -14.73 -43.37
C ALA A 437 7.49 -14.21 -44.79
N GLN A 438 6.34 -13.56 -44.98
CA GLN A 438 5.88 -13.05 -46.27
C GLN A 438 6.37 -11.62 -46.51
N THR A 439 6.23 -10.76 -45.51
CA THR A 439 6.48 -9.30 -45.65
C THR A 439 7.85 -8.88 -45.12
N GLY A 440 8.49 -9.70 -44.28
CA GLY A 440 9.74 -9.36 -43.60
C GLY A 440 9.59 -8.32 -42.47
N VAL A 441 8.36 -7.86 -42.21
CA VAL A 441 8.02 -6.89 -41.16
C VAL A 441 8.02 -7.59 -39.79
N ALA A 442 8.43 -6.90 -38.73
CA ALA A 442 8.39 -7.47 -37.38
C ALA A 442 6.95 -7.80 -36.96
N LYS A 443 6.74 -8.94 -36.29
CA LYS A 443 5.40 -9.33 -35.82
C LYS A 443 5.02 -8.44 -34.66
N LYS A 444 3.78 -7.95 -34.65
CA LYS A 444 3.28 -7.00 -33.66
C LYS A 444 2.36 -7.70 -32.66
N GLY A 445 2.66 -7.56 -31.37
CA GLY A 445 1.82 -8.04 -30.28
C GLY A 445 1.25 -6.88 -29.47
N MET A 446 0.08 -7.08 -28.88
CA MET A 446 -0.59 -6.09 -28.02
C MET A 446 -1.20 -6.80 -26.82
N VAL A 447 -0.86 -6.35 -25.61
CA VAL A 447 -1.20 -7.07 -24.38
C VAL A 447 -1.30 -6.14 -23.18
N TYR A 448 -2.38 -6.29 -22.41
CA TYR A 448 -2.50 -5.74 -21.07
C TYR A 448 -1.69 -6.58 -20.08
N MET A 449 -0.93 -5.94 -19.21
CA MET A 449 -0.08 -6.59 -18.22
C MET A 449 -0.23 -5.97 -16.83
N LEU A 450 0.03 -6.79 -15.82
CA LEU A 450 0.14 -6.39 -14.42
C LEU A 450 1.43 -6.98 -13.82
N ASN A 451 2.59 -6.42 -14.20
CA ASN A 451 3.89 -6.97 -13.82
C ASN A 451 4.30 -6.49 -12.41
N PRO A 452 4.85 -7.37 -11.55
CA PRO A 452 5.31 -6.97 -10.22
C PRO A 452 6.58 -6.11 -10.30
N THR A 453 6.84 -5.33 -9.25
CA THR A 453 8.17 -4.73 -9.05
C THR A 453 9.19 -5.82 -8.69
N ALA A 454 10.48 -5.52 -8.82
CA ALA A 454 11.53 -6.46 -8.47
C ALA A 454 11.50 -6.85 -6.99
N GLU A 455 11.25 -5.88 -6.09
CA GLU A 455 11.11 -6.14 -4.66
C GLU A 455 9.92 -7.06 -4.37
N LYS A 456 8.76 -6.80 -4.99
CA LYS A 456 7.56 -7.64 -4.82
C LYS A 456 7.81 -9.08 -5.30
N LEU A 457 8.44 -9.24 -6.46
CA LEU A 457 8.83 -10.55 -6.97
C LEU A 457 9.82 -11.26 -6.03
N ALA A 458 10.85 -10.55 -5.55
CA ALA A 458 11.84 -11.09 -4.62
C ALA A 458 11.19 -11.55 -3.31
N THR A 459 10.24 -10.77 -2.76
CA THR A 459 9.46 -11.16 -1.58
C THR A 459 8.67 -12.43 -1.84
N TRP A 460 7.95 -12.52 -2.96
CA TRP A 460 7.19 -13.72 -3.29
C TRP A 460 8.07 -14.97 -3.43
N ILE A 461 9.25 -14.83 -4.04
CA ILE A 461 10.23 -15.92 -4.18
C ILE A 461 10.76 -16.34 -2.81
N ALA A 462 11.20 -15.39 -1.99
CA ALA A 462 11.73 -15.67 -0.66
C ALA A 462 10.69 -16.35 0.23
N THR A 463 9.44 -15.84 0.24
CA THR A 463 8.33 -16.44 0.98
C THR A 463 8.01 -17.85 0.48
N ALA A 464 8.00 -18.08 -0.84
CA ALA A 464 7.74 -19.40 -1.41
C ALA A 464 8.81 -20.44 -1.03
N VAL A 465 10.08 -20.05 -1.07
CA VAL A 465 11.19 -20.92 -0.63
C VAL A 465 11.10 -21.17 0.87
N TRP A 466 10.85 -20.13 1.65
CA TRP A 466 10.73 -20.27 3.10
C TRP A 466 9.59 -21.22 3.50
N LYS A 467 8.40 -21.06 2.91
CA LYS A 467 7.27 -21.97 3.17
C LYS A 467 7.49 -23.41 2.68
N THR A 468 8.46 -23.62 1.79
CA THR A 468 8.81 -24.95 1.27
C THR A 468 9.90 -25.61 2.10
N LYS A 469 10.96 -24.87 2.43
CA LYS A 469 12.18 -25.40 3.06
C LYS A 469 12.37 -25.02 4.52
N ASN A 470 11.48 -24.19 5.07
CA ASN A 470 11.57 -23.61 6.41
C ASN A 470 12.93 -22.93 6.67
N SER A 471 13.47 -22.26 5.65
CA SER A 471 14.77 -21.60 5.68
C SER A 471 14.93 -20.57 4.54
N ALA A 472 15.83 -19.61 4.73
CA ALA A 472 16.23 -18.63 3.72
C ALA A 472 17.32 -19.20 2.78
N ASP A 473 17.01 -20.30 2.10
CA ASP A 473 17.90 -20.97 1.15
C ASP A 473 18.05 -20.13 -0.14
N THR A 474 19.16 -19.40 -0.25
CA THR A 474 19.42 -18.51 -1.40
C THR A 474 19.63 -19.27 -2.71
N ASP A 475 20.11 -20.51 -2.67
CA ASP A 475 20.29 -21.34 -3.87
C ASP A 475 18.94 -21.83 -4.40
N ALA A 476 18.02 -22.16 -3.49
CA ALA A 476 16.63 -22.43 -3.83
C ALA A 476 15.94 -21.19 -4.41
N MET A 477 16.17 -19.99 -3.83
CA MET A 477 15.63 -18.74 -4.38
C MET A 477 16.16 -18.47 -5.79
N ALA A 478 17.46 -18.69 -6.04
CA ALA A 478 18.04 -18.58 -7.36
C ALA A 478 17.44 -19.60 -8.35
N THR A 479 17.13 -20.81 -7.88
CA THR A 479 16.45 -21.85 -8.67
C THR A 479 15.04 -21.40 -9.08
N VAL A 480 14.24 -20.88 -8.15
CA VAL A 480 12.90 -20.35 -8.44
C VAL A 480 12.99 -19.17 -9.41
N LEU A 481 13.91 -18.22 -9.18
CA LEU A 481 14.10 -17.07 -10.06
C LEU A 481 14.47 -17.49 -11.48
N LYS A 482 15.41 -18.44 -11.62
CA LYS A 482 15.81 -18.98 -12.92
C LYS A 482 14.65 -19.71 -13.62
N HIS A 483 13.80 -20.41 -12.86
CA HIS A 483 12.60 -21.01 -13.41
C HIS A 483 11.65 -19.95 -13.96
N ILE A 484 11.31 -18.93 -13.16
CA ILE A 484 10.45 -17.81 -13.56
C ILE A 484 11.00 -17.10 -14.81
N GLN A 485 12.32 -16.90 -14.87
CA GLN A 485 13.00 -16.34 -16.04
C GLN A 485 12.75 -17.19 -17.30
N GLY A 486 12.82 -18.52 -17.18
CA GLY A 486 12.58 -19.45 -18.27
C GLY A 486 11.11 -19.63 -18.66
N GLN A 487 10.16 -19.18 -17.84
CA GLN A 487 8.73 -19.22 -18.16
C GLN A 487 8.28 -17.93 -18.85
N SER A 488 8.30 -16.82 -18.11
CA SER A 488 7.67 -15.56 -18.56
C SER A 488 8.47 -14.31 -18.22
N GLY A 489 9.64 -14.44 -17.59
CA GLY A 489 10.40 -13.26 -17.12
C GLY A 489 9.63 -12.44 -16.08
N ALA A 490 8.78 -13.11 -15.28
CA ALA A 490 7.84 -12.50 -14.34
C ALA A 490 6.81 -11.54 -14.99
N GLN A 491 6.53 -11.70 -16.28
CA GLN A 491 5.47 -10.97 -16.94
C GLN A 491 4.13 -11.69 -16.76
N PHE A 492 3.09 -10.94 -16.36
CA PHE A 492 1.74 -11.46 -16.18
C PHE A 492 0.77 -10.83 -17.19
N PRO A 493 0.48 -11.53 -18.30
CA PRO A 493 -0.51 -11.08 -19.29
C PRO A 493 -1.92 -11.13 -18.72
N VAL A 494 -2.53 -9.96 -18.53
CA VAL A 494 -3.93 -9.82 -18.16
C VAL A 494 -4.82 -10.19 -19.34
N CYS A 495 -4.54 -9.66 -20.54
CA CYS A 495 -5.33 -9.95 -21.73
C CYS A 495 -4.60 -9.51 -23.02
N GLY A 496 -4.51 -10.36 -24.04
CA GLY A 496 -3.99 -9.99 -25.37
C GLY A 496 -3.08 -11.02 -26.04
N ILE A 497 -2.35 -10.60 -27.08
CA ILE A 497 -1.47 -11.47 -27.88
C ILE A 497 -0.06 -11.53 -27.30
N VAL A 498 0.41 -12.75 -27.06
CA VAL A 498 1.81 -13.05 -26.75
C VAL A 498 2.43 -13.93 -27.83
N TYR A 499 3.50 -13.46 -28.47
CA TYR A 499 4.25 -14.23 -29.46
C TYR A 499 5.37 -15.04 -28.79
N GLU A 500 5.39 -16.36 -29.04
CA GLU A 500 6.39 -17.27 -28.48
C GLU A 500 7.02 -18.16 -29.54
N ASP A 501 8.32 -18.42 -29.40
CA ASP A 501 9.04 -19.42 -30.17
C ASP A 501 9.36 -20.65 -29.31
N MET A 502 8.31 -21.47 -29.09
CA MET A 502 8.43 -22.63 -28.20
C MET A 502 9.20 -23.80 -28.84
N SER A 503 9.25 -23.88 -30.17
CA SER A 503 9.86 -24.99 -30.93
C SER A 503 11.17 -24.63 -31.61
N GLY A 504 11.62 -23.37 -31.54
CA GLY A 504 12.77 -22.86 -32.29
C GLY A 504 12.48 -22.75 -33.80
N THR A 505 11.22 -22.85 -34.20
CA THR A 505 10.78 -22.82 -35.61
C THR A 505 10.11 -21.51 -35.98
N GLY A 506 10.01 -20.56 -35.04
CA GLY A 506 9.48 -19.22 -35.28
C GLY A 506 8.51 -18.77 -34.19
N TYR A 507 8.15 -17.48 -34.23
CA TYR A 507 7.24 -16.88 -33.27
C TYR A 507 5.77 -17.08 -33.67
N TYR A 508 5.01 -17.74 -32.79
CA TYR A 508 3.57 -18.03 -32.94
C TYR A 508 2.75 -17.20 -31.94
N PRO A 509 1.57 -16.67 -32.32
CA PRO A 509 0.71 -15.91 -31.43
C PRO A 509 -0.09 -16.82 -30.52
N TYR A 510 -0.10 -16.49 -29.23
CA TYR A 510 -0.91 -17.12 -28.19
C TYR A 510 -1.82 -16.09 -27.53
N LEU A 511 -3.12 -16.39 -27.44
CA LEU A 511 -4.07 -15.55 -26.72
C LEU A 511 -3.89 -15.79 -25.24
N PHE A 512 -3.71 -14.72 -24.48
CA PHE A 512 -3.71 -14.77 -23.03
C PHE A 512 -4.93 -14.07 -22.47
N LYS A 513 -5.47 -14.65 -21.39
CA LYS A 513 -6.42 -14.01 -20.50
C LYS A 513 -6.12 -14.49 -19.08
N ASP A 514 -6.09 -13.57 -18.12
CA ASP A 514 -5.89 -13.87 -16.70
C ASP A 514 -4.65 -14.73 -16.41
N GLY A 515 -3.54 -14.45 -17.10
CA GLY A 515 -2.28 -15.18 -16.91
C GLY A 515 -2.28 -16.60 -17.47
N VAL A 516 -3.29 -17.00 -18.26
CA VAL A 516 -3.41 -18.34 -18.85
C VAL A 516 -3.62 -18.23 -20.35
N THR A 517 -3.03 -19.15 -21.11
CA THR A 517 -3.31 -19.25 -22.55
C THR A 517 -4.77 -19.68 -22.77
N VAL A 518 -5.46 -19.04 -23.69
CA VAL A 518 -6.85 -19.37 -24.05
C VAL A 518 -7.00 -19.50 -25.56
N TYR A 519 -8.18 -19.95 -26.00
CA TYR A 519 -8.45 -20.22 -27.41
C TYR A 519 -9.76 -19.56 -27.80
N ALA A 520 -9.77 -18.73 -28.84
CA ALA A 520 -10.97 -18.08 -29.33
C ALA A 520 -11.98 -19.13 -29.85
N ALA A 521 -13.27 -18.96 -29.55
CA ALA A 521 -14.34 -19.80 -30.08
C ALA A 521 -14.51 -19.56 -31.60
N ASP A 522 -14.44 -18.31 -32.04
CA ASP A 522 -14.42 -17.93 -33.45
C ASP A 522 -12.97 -17.86 -33.96
N LYS A 523 -12.58 -18.88 -34.73
CA LYS A 523 -11.22 -18.97 -35.31
C LYS A 523 -10.88 -17.84 -36.28
N SER A 524 -11.88 -17.15 -36.86
CA SER A 524 -11.62 -16.02 -37.76
C SER A 524 -11.07 -14.79 -37.03
N LYS A 525 -11.32 -14.71 -35.72
CA LYS A 525 -10.77 -13.65 -34.84
C LYS A 525 -9.31 -13.88 -34.47
N TRP A 526 -8.68 -14.95 -34.99
CA TRP A 526 -7.33 -15.33 -34.66
C TRP A 526 -6.44 -15.46 -35.89
N ALA A 527 -5.14 -15.20 -35.72
CA ALA A 527 -4.17 -15.46 -36.77
C ALA A 527 -4.13 -16.97 -37.06
N THR A 528 -4.41 -17.33 -38.31
CA THR A 528 -4.29 -18.70 -38.81
C THR A 528 -3.09 -18.76 -39.74
N GLU A 529 -2.54 -19.95 -39.93
CA GLU A 529 -1.43 -20.15 -40.86
C GLU A 529 -1.86 -19.74 -42.27
N ASP A 530 -1.10 -18.86 -42.91
CA ASP A 530 -1.26 -18.62 -44.35
C ASP A 530 -0.75 -19.87 -45.11
N PRO A 531 -1.60 -20.62 -45.82
CA PRO A 531 -1.18 -21.81 -46.56
C PRO A 531 -0.17 -21.50 -47.67
N ALA A 532 -0.14 -20.25 -48.17
CA ALA A 532 0.84 -19.81 -49.17
C ALA A 532 2.19 -19.42 -48.56
N HIS A 533 2.22 -19.12 -47.25
CA HIS A 533 3.43 -18.74 -46.52
C HIS A 533 3.48 -19.48 -45.17
N PRO A 534 3.81 -20.79 -45.18
CA PRO A 534 3.92 -21.57 -43.95
C PRO A 534 4.85 -20.88 -42.94
N GLY A 535 4.42 -20.81 -41.67
CA GLY A 535 5.11 -20.01 -40.65
C GLY A 535 4.63 -18.56 -40.52
N ASN A 536 3.72 -18.09 -41.39
CA ASN A 536 3.16 -16.76 -41.26
C ASN A 536 1.91 -16.72 -40.35
N TYR A 537 2.12 -16.35 -39.08
CA TYR A 537 1.06 -16.18 -38.07
C TYR A 537 0.95 -14.74 -37.54
N SER A 538 1.05 -13.75 -38.41
CA SER A 538 0.94 -12.34 -37.99
C SER A 538 -0.53 -11.95 -37.74
N CYS A 539 -0.81 -11.36 -36.58
CA CYS A 539 -2.15 -10.83 -36.27
C CYS A 539 -2.38 -9.52 -37.03
N THR A 540 -3.59 -9.34 -37.57
CA THR A 540 -4.02 -8.04 -38.10
C THR A 540 -4.33 -7.06 -36.96
N ASP A 541 -4.42 -5.77 -37.27
CA ASP A 541 -4.81 -4.76 -36.27
C ASP A 541 -6.19 -5.03 -35.67
N ASP A 542 -7.15 -5.52 -36.45
CA ASP A 542 -8.47 -5.92 -35.96
C ASP A 542 -8.40 -7.09 -34.96
N GLN A 543 -7.53 -8.07 -35.23
CA GLN A 543 -7.32 -9.21 -34.32
C GLN A 543 -6.63 -8.77 -33.04
N LEU A 544 -5.64 -7.87 -33.12
CA LEU A 544 -4.99 -7.29 -31.95
C LEU A 544 -5.99 -6.50 -31.10
N ASN A 545 -6.78 -5.62 -31.73
CA ASN A 545 -7.81 -4.83 -31.06
C ASN A 545 -8.91 -5.67 -30.41
N TYR A 546 -9.28 -6.78 -31.03
CA TYR A 546 -10.20 -7.76 -30.44
C TYR A 546 -9.57 -8.48 -29.24
N SER A 547 -8.32 -8.93 -29.38
CA SER A 547 -7.64 -9.78 -28.39
C SER A 547 -7.53 -9.16 -26.99
N VAL A 548 -7.40 -7.84 -26.89
CA VAL A 548 -7.24 -7.14 -25.60
C VAL A 548 -8.58 -6.90 -24.88
N LYS A 549 -9.70 -7.31 -25.48
CA LYS A 549 -11.07 -7.11 -24.98
C LYS A 549 -11.86 -8.42 -24.83
N VAL A 550 -11.21 -9.58 -24.98
CA VAL A 550 -11.91 -10.87 -24.97
C VAL A 550 -12.52 -11.18 -23.61
N THR A 551 -13.75 -11.68 -23.63
CA THR A 551 -14.50 -12.13 -22.46
C THR A 551 -14.55 -13.65 -22.42
N ASN A 552 -14.98 -14.24 -21.30
CA ASN A 552 -15.10 -15.71 -21.22
C ASN A 552 -16.09 -16.29 -22.24
N SER A 553 -17.10 -15.51 -22.70
CA SER A 553 -18.02 -15.94 -23.76
C SER A 553 -17.41 -15.98 -25.16
N ASP A 554 -16.27 -15.32 -25.36
CA ASP A 554 -15.52 -15.34 -26.62
C ASP A 554 -14.61 -16.57 -26.76
N LEU A 555 -14.48 -17.36 -25.68
CA LEU A 555 -13.50 -18.43 -25.58
C LEU A 555 -14.11 -19.81 -25.84
N SER A 556 -13.28 -20.71 -26.34
CA SER A 556 -13.54 -22.14 -26.29
C SER A 556 -13.71 -22.60 -24.83
N SER A 557 -14.37 -23.74 -24.62
CA SER A 557 -14.67 -24.30 -23.29
C SER A 557 -13.45 -24.77 -22.48
N TYR A 558 -12.24 -24.60 -23.02
CA TYR A 558 -11.00 -25.07 -22.42
C TYR A 558 -9.89 -24.01 -22.47
N THR A 559 -8.88 -24.19 -21.61
CA THR A 559 -7.73 -23.29 -21.53
C THR A 559 -6.41 -24.05 -21.66
N GLY A 560 -5.29 -23.31 -21.64
CA GLY A 560 -3.95 -23.84 -21.53
C GLY A 560 -3.64 -24.42 -20.15
N LYS A 561 -2.43 -24.96 -20.01
CA LYS A 561 -2.01 -25.72 -18.82
C LYS A 561 -1.57 -24.83 -17.66
N TYR A 562 -0.79 -23.80 -17.97
CA TYR A 562 0.07 -23.11 -17.00
C TYR A 562 -0.49 -21.76 -16.57
N ALA A 563 -0.28 -21.43 -15.29
CA ALA A 563 -0.40 -20.06 -14.77
C ALA A 563 0.93 -19.32 -14.95
N ARG A 564 0.94 -18.30 -15.82
CA ARG A 564 2.15 -17.81 -16.46
C ARG A 564 3.16 -17.07 -15.57
N ILE A 565 2.79 -16.61 -14.37
CA ILE A 565 3.75 -15.92 -13.47
C ILE A 565 4.97 -16.80 -13.13
N CYS A 566 4.76 -18.11 -12.97
CA CYS A 566 5.81 -19.08 -12.69
C CYS A 566 5.57 -20.47 -13.29
N GLY A 567 4.58 -20.64 -14.17
CA GLY A 567 4.32 -21.91 -14.82
C GLY A 567 3.53 -22.92 -13.98
N THR A 568 2.83 -22.50 -12.92
CA THR A 568 2.12 -23.42 -12.01
C THR A 568 1.04 -24.22 -12.74
N LEU A 569 0.98 -25.52 -12.44
CA LEU A 569 -0.07 -26.44 -12.89
C LEU A 569 -1.26 -26.49 -11.91
N ARG A 570 -2.40 -26.96 -12.42
CA ARG A 570 -3.61 -27.19 -11.62
C ARG A 570 -3.40 -28.24 -10.54
N GLU A 571 -2.62 -29.26 -10.87
CA GLU A 571 -2.25 -30.34 -9.96
C GLU A 571 -1.40 -29.80 -8.80
N GLU A 572 -0.43 -28.93 -9.11
CA GLU A 572 0.40 -28.27 -8.10
C GLU A 572 -0.44 -27.37 -7.20
N TYR A 573 -1.36 -26.59 -7.77
CA TYR A 573 -2.33 -25.80 -7.00
C TYR A 573 -3.18 -26.67 -6.06
N THR A 574 -3.75 -27.75 -6.59
CA THR A 574 -4.65 -28.64 -5.83
C THR A 574 -3.90 -29.36 -4.71
N ALA A 575 -2.71 -29.88 -5.01
CA ALA A 575 -1.85 -30.57 -4.04
C ALA A 575 -1.39 -29.65 -2.89
N ASN A 576 -1.40 -28.33 -3.11
CA ASN A 576 -0.92 -27.33 -2.16
C ASN A 576 -2.04 -26.49 -1.53
N GLY A 577 -3.23 -27.06 -1.37
CA GLY A 577 -4.33 -26.45 -0.62
C GLY A 577 -5.31 -25.65 -1.46
N GLY A 578 -5.24 -25.76 -2.79
CA GLY A 578 -6.26 -25.22 -3.68
C GLY A 578 -7.62 -25.90 -3.49
N THR A 579 -8.66 -25.11 -3.23
CA THR A 579 -10.00 -25.62 -2.89
C THR A 579 -11.00 -25.56 -4.05
N VAL A 580 -10.72 -24.75 -5.08
CA VAL A 580 -11.61 -24.59 -6.23
C VAL A 580 -11.31 -25.69 -7.25
N ALA A 581 -12.35 -26.40 -7.71
CA ALA A 581 -12.20 -27.44 -8.72
C ALA A 581 -11.87 -26.85 -10.11
N VAL A 582 -10.60 -26.96 -10.51
CA VAL A 582 -10.06 -26.37 -11.76
C VAL A 582 -9.75 -27.41 -12.84
N GLY A 583 -10.10 -28.67 -12.59
CA GLY A 583 -9.81 -29.80 -13.47
C GLY A 583 -8.33 -30.18 -13.46
N THR A 584 -7.89 -30.90 -14.49
CA THR A 584 -6.51 -31.39 -14.66
C THR A 584 -5.90 -30.85 -15.97
N SER A 585 -4.58 -30.91 -16.09
CA SER A 585 -3.79 -30.40 -17.22
C SER A 585 -3.51 -31.46 -18.29
N ASP A 586 -3.91 -32.71 -18.05
CA ASP A 586 -3.64 -33.91 -18.85
C ASP A 586 -4.34 -33.92 -20.20
N SER A 587 -5.57 -33.39 -20.31
CA SER A 587 -6.35 -33.41 -21.55
C SER A 587 -7.08 -32.09 -21.82
N GLN A 588 -7.68 -31.95 -22.99
CA GLN A 588 -8.45 -30.74 -23.34
C GLN A 588 -9.80 -30.72 -22.63
N GLU A 589 -10.39 -31.90 -22.43
CA GLU A 589 -11.68 -32.12 -21.78
C GLU A 589 -11.68 -31.74 -20.30
N THR A 590 -10.51 -31.85 -19.65
CA THR A 590 -10.35 -31.57 -18.21
C THR A 590 -9.90 -30.14 -17.91
N ARG A 591 -9.30 -29.42 -18.88
CA ARG A 591 -8.81 -28.04 -18.69
C ARG A 591 -9.92 -27.01 -18.68
N ASN A 592 -10.65 -26.92 -17.58
CA ASN A 592 -11.80 -26.02 -17.47
C ASN A 592 -11.42 -24.52 -17.47
N LEU A 593 -12.41 -23.67 -17.75
CA LEU A 593 -12.29 -22.20 -17.70
C LEU A 593 -12.18 -21.63 -16.29
N LYS A 594 -12.55 -22.39 -15.23
CA LYS A 594 -12.41 -21.94 -13.84
C LYS A 594 -10.97 -21.69 -13.43
N TRP A 595 -10.01 -22.25 -14.16
CA TRP A 595 -8.60 -21.91 -13.98
C TRP A 595 -8.30 -20.42 -14.21
N LEU A 596 -9.02 -19.74 -15.11
CA LEU A 596 -8.85 -18.30 -15.34
C LEU A 596 -9.21 -17.50 -14.09
N ASP A 597 -10.37 -17.81 -13.49
CA ASP A 597 -10.85 -17.14 -12.27
C ASP A 597 -9.86 -17.34 -11.13
N VAL A 598 -9.43 -18.59 -10.90
CA VAL A 598 -8.48 -18.92 -9.83
C VAL A 598 -7.13 -18.23 -10.01
N VAL A 599 -6.56 -18.25 -11.23
CA VAL A 599 -5.25 -17.60 -11.48
C VAL A 599 -5.35 -16.09 -11.30
N ARG A 600 -6.41 -15.45 -11.82
CA ARG A 600 -6.68 -14.02 -11.61
C ARG A 600 -6.75 -13.70 -10.13
N ASP A 601 -7.58 -14.41 -9.39
CA ASP A 601 -7.90 -14.08 -8.01
C ASP A 601 -6.69 -14.31 -7.10
N LEU A 602 -5.94 -15.40 -7.30
CA LEU A 602 -4.67 -15.64 -6.59
C LEU A 602 -3.60 -14.61 -6.92
N TYR A 603 -3.55 -14.13 -8.17
CA TYR A 603 -2.59 -13.10 -8.55
C TYR A 603 -2.94 -11.73 -7.95
N LYS A 604 -4.23 -11.38 -7.92
CA LYS A 604 -4.74 -10.17 -7.24
C LYS A 604 -4.50 -10.24 -5.72
N GLU A 605 -4.72 -11.40 -5.10
CA GLU A 605 -4.38 -11.63 -3.70
C GLU A 605 -2.87 -11.40 -3.46
N ALA A 606 -2.02 -12.02 -4.29
CA ALA A 606 -0.58 -11.87 -4.21
C ALA A 606 -0.13 -10.41 -4.33
N TRP A 607 -0.82 -9.61 -5.16
CA TRP A 607 -0.50 -8.19 -5.34
C TRP A 607 -0.55 -7.39 -4.04
N ASN A 608 -1.37 -7.79 -3.07
CA ASN A 608 -1.53 -7.10 -1.79
C ASN A 608 -0.93 -7.90 -0.62
N SER A 609 -0.03 -8.84 -0.91
CA SER A 609 0.55 -9.77 0.06
C SER A 609 2.03 -10.02 -0.22
N GLY A 610 2.78 -10.41 0.83
CA GLY A 610 4.14 -10.95 0.71
C GLY A 610 4.21 -12.38 0.13
N GLU A 611 3.08 -13.03 -0.11
CA GLU A 611 2.99 -14.38 -0.69
C GLU A 611 2.32 -14.37 -2.07
N ASN A 612 2.93 -15.07 -3.02
CA ASN A 612 2.25 -15.53 -4.22
C ASN A 612 2.02 -17.04 -4.14
N LYS A 613 0.75 -17.44 -4.01
CA LYS A 613 0.37 -18.85 -3.83
C LYS A 613 0.66 -19.72 -5.07
N LEU A 614 0.69 -19.14 -6.27
CA LEU A 614 1.09 -19.86 -7.49
C LEU A 614 2.58 -20.20 -7.46
N ILE A 615 3.42 -19.23 -7.10
CA ILE A 615 4.88 -19.45 -6.92
C ILE A 615 5.13 -20.44 -5.78
N THR A 616 4.38 -20.33 -4.68
CA THR A 616 4.51 -21.23 -3.53
C THR A 616 4.10 -22.66 -3.87
N ALA A 617 3.01 -22.86 -4.60
CA ALA A 617 2.57 -24.19 -5.04
C ALA A 617 3.60 -24.84 -5.97
N TRP A 618 4.17 -24.06 -6.90
CA TRP A 618 5.25 -24.54 -7.76
C TRP A 618 6.50 -24.90 -6.95
N ALA A 619 6.94 -24.03 -6.04
CA ALA A 619 8.11 -24.25 -5.20
C ALA A 619 7.97 -25.54 -4.36
N LYS A 620 6.82 -25.75 -3.73
CA LYS A 620 6.55 -26.97 -2.94
C LYS A 620 6.58 -28.26 -3.76
N ALA A 621 6.23 -28.19 -5.04
CA ALA A 621 6.23 -29.34 -5.92
C ALA A 621 7.62 -29.66 -6.51
N ASN A 622 8.54 -28.69 -6.54
CA ASN A 622 9.76 -28.77 -7.35
C ASN A 622 11.09 -28.52 -6.61
N LEU A 623 11.07 -28.12 -5.33
CA LEU A 623 12.28 -27.81 -4.54
C LEU A 623 12.68 -28.86 -3.50
#